data_AF-A0A1M6KG01-F1
#
_entry.id   AF-A0A1M6KG01-F1
#
_cell.length_a   1.000
_cell.length_b   1.000
_cell.length_c   1.000
_cell.angle_alpha   90.00
_cell.angle_beta   90.00
_cell.angle_gamma   90.00
#
_symmetry.space_group_name_H-M   'P 1'
#
loop_
_entity.id
_entity.type
_entity.pdbx_description
1 polymer ?
#
loop_
_entity_poly.entity_id
_entity_poly.type
_entity_poly.pdbx_seq_one_letter_code
_entity_poly.pdbx_strand_id
1 'polypeptide(L)'
;MADPQDVRKTAEGRVRNALLGARTVGGAERARVVLDQTPGLDERARQVAADAAQRVADLAAEGDWRAATDTAYGTAEQLAEQMADPEPPELSRAEVLARVQTSRGTAMARRAMAERGAARTVYAHGQKRRPTLPRKQ
;
A
#
# COMPACT_ATOMS: atom_id res chain seq x y z
N MET A 1 -1.95 -8.78 8.65
CA MET A 1 -1.06 -7.70 8.18
C MET A 1 -1.79 -7.00 7.05
N ALA A 2 -2.01 -5.69 7.14
CA ALA A 2 -2.59 -4.91 6.05
C ALA A 2 -1.57 -4.80 4.89
N ASP A 3 -2.06 -4.74 3.66
CA ASP A 3 -1.21 -4.54 2.48
C ASP A 3 -0.56 -3.14 2.56
N PRO A 4 0.77 -2.99 2.35
CA PRO A 4 1.42 -1.68 2.32
C PRO A 4 0.76 -0.69 1.33
N GLN A 5 0.15 -1.17 0.25
CA GLN A 5 -0.59 -0.32 -0.69
C GLN A 5 -1.91 0.23 -0.09
N ASP A 6 -2.56 -0.53 0.79
CA ASP A 6 -3.79 -0.10 1.47
C ASP A 6 -3.49 0.96 2.55
N VAL A 7 -2.36 0.82 3.24
CA VAL A 7 -1.88 1.81 4.22
C VAL A 7 -1.55 3.14 3.51
N ARG A 8 -0.92 3.09 2.34
CA ARG A 8 -0.61 4.27 1.52
C ARG A 8 -1.87 5.03 1.10
N LYS A 9 -2.83 4.34 0.47
CA LYS A 9 -4.07 4.97 0.00
C LYS A 9 -4.87 5.58 1.15
N THR A 10 -4.81 4.94 2.31
CA THR A 10 -5.44 5.44 3.54
C THR A 10 -4.74 6.69 4.07
N ALA A 11 -3.40 6.73 4.06
CA ALA A 11 -2.62 7.89 4.49
C ALA A 11 -2.80 9.07 3.53
N GLU A 12 -2.69 8.87 2.22
CA GLU A 12 -2.93 9.88 1.19
C GLU A 12 -4.32 10.51 1.35
N GLY A 13 -5.36 9.67 1.46
CA GLY A 13 -6.73 10.15 1.64
C GLY A 13 -6.92 10.95 2.93
N ARG A 14 -6.25 10.56 4.02
CA ARG A 14 -6.28 11.30 5.30
C ARG A 14 -5.55 12.63 5.21
N VAL A 15 -4.35 12.65 4.63
CA VAL A 15 -3.57 13.88 4.42
C VAL A 15 -4.34 14.85 3.54
N ARG A 16 -4.86 14.38 2.40
CA ARG A 16 -5.68 15.19 1.49
C ARG A 16 -6.90 15.78 2.21
N ASN A 17 -7.64 14.97 2.97
CA ASN A 17 -8.81 15.47 3.71
C ASN A 17 -8.42 16.46 4.81
N ALA A 18 -7.30 16.24 5.51
CA ALA A 18 -6.79 17.17 6.51
C ALA A 18 -6.43 18.51 5.88
N LEU A 19 -5.67 18.51 4.78
CA LEU A 19 -5.28 19.72 4.05
C LEU A 19 -6.50 20.46 3.49
N LEU A 20 -7.47 19.77 2.89
CA LEU A 20 -8.71 20.39 2.43
C LEU A 20 -9.57 20.94 3.58
N GLY A 21 -9.49 20.34 4.77
CA GLY A 21 -10.12 20.87 5.99
C GLY A 21 -9.45 22.15 6.52
N ALA A 22 -8.16 22.32 6.23
CA ALA A 22 -7.36 23.45 6.70
C ALA A 22 -7.85 24.80 6.18
N ARG A 23 -8.53 24.82 5.04
CA ARG A 23 -9.12 26.02 4.42
C ARG A 23 -10.21 26.71 5.26
N THR A 24 -10.70 26.06 6.31
CA THR A 24 -11.71 26.62 7.21
C THR A 24 -11.06 27.42 8.34
N VAL A 25 -11.79 28.37 8.95
CA VAL A 25 -11.28 29.14 10.09
C VAL A 25 -10.93 28.19 11.24
N GLY A 26 -9.68 28.25 11.72
CA GLY A 26 -9.15 27.30 12.71
C GLY A 26 -9.03 25.86 12.20
N GLY A 27 -9.03 25.68 10.88
CA GLY A 27 -8.91 24.39 10.21
C GLY A 27 -7.48 23.86 10.21
N ALA A 28 -6.47 24.74 10.11
CA ALA A 28 -5.06 24.36 10.10
C ALA A 28 -4.64 23.57 11.36
N GLU A 29 -5.09 24.02 12.54
CA GLU A 29 -4.79 23.34 13.80
C GLU A 29 -5.48 21.96 13.88
N ARG A 30 -6.73 21.87 13.41
CA ARG A 30 -7.44 20.59 13.30
C ARG A 30 -6.76 19.65 12.30
N ALA A 31 -6.27 20.19 11.19
CA ALA A 31 -5.52 19.43 10.20
C ALA A 31 -4.23 18.86 10.80
N ARG A 32 -3.48 19.66 11.57
CA ARG A 32 -2.28 19.20 12.32
C ARG A 32 -2.57 17.98 13.19
N VAL A 33 -3.61 18.03 14.02
CA VAL A 33 -3.98 16.90 14.88
C VAL A 33 -4.28 15.64 14.07
N VAL A 34 -4.95 15.77 12.92
CA VAL A 34 -5.24 14.63 12.04
C VAL A 34 -3.95 14.08 11.41
N LEU A 35 -3.03 14.96 10.99
CA LEU A 35 -1.75 14.59 10.39
C LEU A 35 -0.87 13.84 11.40
N ASP A 36 -0.83 14.28 12.65
CA ASP A 36 -0.09 13.60 13.74
C ASP A 36 -0.62 12.20 14.03
N GLN A 37 -1.92 11.98 13.83
CA GLN A 37 -2.57 10.68 14.03
C GLN A 37 -2.54 9.81 12.77
N THR A 38 -1.97 10.28 11.65
CA THR A 38 -1.98 9.54 10.40
C THR A 38 -0.85 8.51 10.37
N PRO A 39 -1.16 7.19 10.36
CA PRO A 39 -0.15 6.16 10.36
C PRO A 39 0.60 6.12 9.03
N GLY A 40 1.91 5.93 9.10
CA GLY A 40 2.78 5.85 7.92
C GLY A 40 3.41 7.18 7.50
N LEU A 41 3.02 8.32 8.08
CA LEU A 41 3.82 9.54 7.93
C LEU A 41 4.98 9.55 8.92
N ASP A 42 6.18 9.68 8.40
CA ASP A 42 7.35 10.01 9.21
C ASP A 42 7.27 11.47 9.74
N GLU A 43 8.19 11.83 10.63
CA GLU A 43 8.23 13.16 11.24
C GLU A 43 8.39 14.28 10.20
N ARG A 44 9.19 14.05 9.17
CA ARG A 44 9.48 15.04 8.13
C ARG A 44 8.24 15.29 7.25
N ALA A 45 7.56 14.22 6.85
CA ALA A 45 6.32 14.24 6.11
C ALA A 45 5.22 14.94 6.92
N ARG A 46 5.14 14.71 8.24
CA ARG A 46 4.20 15.42 9.13
C ARG A 46 4.48 16.91 9.16
N GLN A 47 5.74 17.34 9.28
CA GLN A 47 6.10 18.74 9.24
C GLN A 47 5.72 19.40 7.90
N VAL A 48 6.05 18.75 6.77
CA VAL A 48 5.69 19.25 5.43
C VAL A 48 4.18 19.38 5.27
N ALA A 49 3.41 18.39 5.73
CA ALA A 49 1.96 18.43 5.67
C ALA A 49 1.38 19.54 6.57
N ALA A 50 1.97 19.76 7.75
CA ALA A 50 1.55 20.82 8.67
C ALA A 50 1.82 22.22 8.09
N ASP A 51 2.99 22.43 7.48
CA ASP A 51 3.34 23.68 6.84
C ASP A 51 2.43 23.95 5.62
N ALA A 52 2.10 22.90 4.86
CA ALA A 52 1.13 22.99 3.78
C ALA A 52 -0.28 23.31 4.29
N ALA A 53 -0.72 22.71 5.41
CA ALA A 53 -2.01 23.03 6.02
C ALA A 53 -2.11 24.51 6.39
N GLN A 54 -1.03 25.08 6.93
CA GLN A 54 -0.96 26.51 7.23
C GLN A 54 -1.05 27.35 5.95
N ARG A 55 -0.26 27.02 4.93
CA ARG A 55 -0.29 27.73 3.64
C ARG A 55 -1.66 27.65 2.96
N VAL A 56 -2.36 26.52 3.05
CA VAL A 56 -3.73 26.35 2.54
C VAL A 56 -4.72 27.25 3.30
N ALA A 57 -4.56 27.37 4.63
CA ALA A 57 -5.39 28.27 5.43
C ALA A 57 -5.12 29.74 5.09
N ASP A 58 -3.87 30.11 4.85
CA ASP A 58 -3.48 31.47 4.48
C ASP A 58 -4.05 31.84 3.09
N LEU A 59 -3.88 30.96 2.08
CA LEU A 59 -4.46 31.15 0.73
C LEU A 59 -5.99 31.24 0.77
N ALA A 60 -6.64 30.43 1.61
CA ALA A 60 -8.07 30.49 1.82
C ALA A 60 -8.52 31.81 2.47
N ALA A 61 -7.75 32.32 3.43
CA ALA A 61 -8.00 33.61 4.08
C ALA A 61 -7.82 34.79 3.12
N GLU A 62 -6.89 34.68 2.17
CA GLU A 62 -6.69 35.64 1.07
C GLU A 62 -7.78 35.55 -0.02
N GLY A 63 -8.62 34.51 0.03
CA GLY A 63 -9.70 34.27 -0.93
C GLY A 63 -9.29 33.47 -2.16
N ASP A 64 -8.04 33.01 -2.25
CA ASP A 64 -7.56 32.14 -3.33
C ASP A 64 -7.85 30.66 -3.03
N TRP A 65 -9.13 30.31 -3.13
CA TRP A 65 -9.61 28.94 -2.90
C TRP A 65 -9.05 27.92 -3.89
N ARG A 66 -8.68 28.37 -5.10
CA ARG A 66 -8.14 27.49 -6.13
C ARG A 66 -6.71 27.11 -5.80
N ALA A 67 -5.85 28.10 -5.52
CA ALA A 67 -4.48 27.82 -5.09
C ALA A 67 -4.43 27.02 -3.79
N ALA A 68 -5.33 27.30 -2.84
CA ALA A 68 -5.46 26.51 -1.61
C ALA A 68 -5.78 25.03 -1.91
N THR A 69 -6.69 24.78 -2.84
CA THR A 69 -7.09 23.43 -3.23
C THR A 69 -5.97 22.71 -4.00
N ASP A 70 -5.35 23.40 -4.95
CA ASP A 70 -4.24 22.85 -5.75
C ASP A 70 -3.03 22.52 -4.86
N THR A 71 -2.73 23.38 -3.88
CA THR A 71 -1.69 23.13 -2.86
C THR A 71 -2.01 21.89 -2.03
N ALA A 72 -3.24 21.76 -1.54
CA ALA A 72 -3.67 20.59 -0.77
C ALA A 72 -3.53 19.29 -1.58
N TYR A 73 -3.92 19.30 -2.85
CA TYR A 73 -3.81 18.15 -3.73
C TYR A 73 -2.37 17.79 -4.06
N GLY A 74 -1.56 18.78 -4.49
CA GLY A 74 -0.17 18.56 -4.86
C GLY A 74 0.69 18.09 -3.70
N THR A 75 0.49 18.64 -2.50
CA THR A 75 1.21 18.18 -1.30
C THR A 75 0.80 16.75 -0.92
N ALA A 76 -0.49 16.42 -0.97
CA ALA A 76 -0.93 15.06 -0.65
C ALA A 76 -0.35 14.02 -1.62
N GLU A 77 -0.29 14.34 -2.92
CA GLU A 77 0.31 13.49 -3.95
C GLU A 77 1.83 13.32 -3.73
N GLN A 78 2.54 14.43 -3.51
CA GLN A 78 3.98 14.41 -3.25
C GLN A 78 4.34 13.57 -2.00
N LEU A 79 3.55 13.68 -0.93
CA LEU A 79 3.76 12.88 0.28
C LEU A 79 3.41 11.41 0.05
N ALA A 80 2.38 11.11 -0.73
CA ALA A 80 2.02 9.74 -1.09
C ALA A 80 3.12 9.05 -1.93
N GLU A 81 3.79 9.79 -2.81
CA GLU A 81 4.96 9.31 -3.56
C GLU A 81 6.13 9.01 -2.64
N GLN A 82 6.44 9.89 -1.68
CA GLN A 82 7.51 9.66 -0.70
C GLN A 82 7.24 8.44 0.20
N MET A 83 5.97 8.16 0.50
CA MET A 83 5.56 6.96 1.23
C MET A 83 5.60 5.68 0.38
N ALA A 84 5.61 5.80 -0.95
CA ALA A 84 5.61 4.66 -1.86
C ALA A 84 6.99 3.98 -1.98
N ASP A 85 8.07 4.69 -1.64
CA ASP A 85 9.42 4.14 -1.55
C ASP A 85 9.89 4.13 -0.09
N PRO A 86 9.55 3.11 0.71
CA PRO A 86 10.49 2.71 1.73
C PRO A 86 11.74 2.30 0.96
N GLU A 87 12.85 3.04 1.10
CA GLU A 87 14.17 2.56 0.70
C GLU A 87 14.21 1.08 1.09
N PRO A 88 14.34 0.14 0.12
CA PRO A 88 14.40 -1.25 0.48
C PRO A 88 15.53 -1.35 1.50
N PRO A 89 15.30 -1.92 2.70
CA PRO A 89 16.37 -2.01 3.68
C PRO A 89 17.55 -2.63 2.96
N GLU A 90 18.70 -1.94 2.94
CA GLU A 90 19.89 -2.45 2.29
C GLU A 90 20.18 -3.82 2.91
N LEU A 91 19.81 -4.87 2.19
CA LEU A 91 19.96 -6.23 2.69
C LEU A 91 21.44 -6.43 2.89
N SER A 92 21.84 -6.70 4.14
CA SER A 92 23.23 -7.00 4.42
C SER A 92 23.66 -8.21 3.58
N ARG A 93 24.94 -8.28 3.19
CA ARG A 93 25.48 -9.43 2.44
C ARG A 93 25.12 -10.76 3.10
N ALA A 94 25.01 -10.80 4.43
CA ALA A 94 24.58 -11.96 5.20
C ALA A 94 23.13 -12.36 4.93
N GLU A 95 22.20 -11.40 4.88
CA GLU A 95 20.78 -11.64 4.59
C GLU A 95 20.54 -12.04 3.13
N VAL A 96 21.29 -11.44 2.19
CA VAL A 96 21.27 -11.86 0.78
C VAL A 96 21.74 -13.32 0.65
N LEU A 97 22.83 -13.68 1.32
CA LEU A 97 23.34 -15.05 1.31
C LEU A 97 22.37 -16.04 1.96
N ALA A 98 21.75 -15.67 3.08
CA ALA A 98 20.72 -16.49 3.73
C ALA A 98 19.55 -16.74 2.78
N ARG A 99 19.07 -15.71 2.08
CA ARG A 99 17.96 -15.83 1.12
C ARG A 99 18.32 -16.67 -0.11
N VAL A 100 19.54 -16.54 -0.63
CA VAL A 100 20.06 -17.39 -1.72
C VAL A 100 20.21 -18.86 -1.27
N GLN A 101 20.63 -19.10 -0.03
CA GLN A 101 20.72 -20.45 0.52
C GLN A 101 19.33 -21.08 0.74
N THR A 102 18.36 -20.33 1.26
CA THR A 102 16.98 -20.83 1.43
C THR A 102 16.31 -21.12 0.08
N SER A 103 16.54 -20.29 -0.93
CA SER A 103 16.01 -20.50 -2.29
C SER A 103 16.69 -21.64 -3.04
N ARG A 104 18.01 -21.85 -2.86
CA ARG A 104 18.70 -23.06 -3.35
C ARG A 104 18.21 -24.33 -2.63
N GLY A 105 17.98 -24.27 -1.33
CA GLY A 105 17.46 -25.39 -0.54
C GLY A 105 16.04 -25.79 -0.95
N THR A 106 15.16 -24.82 -1.17
CA THR A 106 13.79 -25.06 -1.66
C THR A 106 13.75 -25.51 -3.12
N ALA A 107 14.65 -25.02 -3.98
CA ALA A 107 14.79 -25.50 -5.35
C ALA A 107 15.29 -26.97 -5.38
N MET A 108 16.27 -27.34 -4.55
CA MET A 108 16.71 -28.73 -4.41
C MET A 108 15.63 -29.62 -3.81
N ALA A 109 14.90 -29.16 -2.79
CA ALA A 109 13.80 -29.92 -2.19
C ALA A 109 12.64 -30.17 -3.18
N ARG A 110 12.30 -29.19 -4.02
CA ARG A 110 11.32 -29.36 -5.10
C ARG A 110 11.81 -30.35 -6.17
N ARG A 111 13.09 -30.30 -6.52
CA ARG A 111 13.70 -31.22 -7.50
C ARG A 111 13.75 -32.66 -6.96
N ALA A 112 14.08 -32.83 -5.68
CA ALA A 112 14.05 -34.12 -5.00
C ALA A 112 12.62 -34.67 -4.80
N MET A 113 11.63 -33.81 -4.58
CA MET A 113 10.22 -34.20 -4.57
C MET A 113 9.71 -34.62 -5.96
N ALA A 114 10.17 -33.96 -7.04
CA ALA A 114 9.83 -34.35 -8.41
C ALA A 114 10.43 -35.72 -8.79
N GLU A 115 11.65 -36.03 -8.33
CA GLU A 115 12.26 -37.35 -8.51
C GLU A 115 11.58 -38.45 -7.67
N ARG A 116 11.11 -38.14 -6.46
CA ARG A 116 10.33 -39.09 -5.63
C ARG A 116 8.88 -39.26 -6.09
N GLY A 117 8.29 -38.26 -6.74
CA GLY A 117 6.91 -38.30 -7.27
C GLY A 117 6.75 -39.14 -8.54
N ALA A 118 7.83 -39.42 -9.27
CA ALA A 118 7.80 -40.18 -10.52
C ALA A 118 7.58 -41.70 -10.34
N ALA A 119 7.56 -42.23 -9.11
CA ALA A 119 7.53 -43.68 -8.87
C ALA A 119 6.13 -44.28 -8.63
N ARG A 120 5.05 -43.51 -8.42
CA ARG A 120 3.72 -44.08 -8.17
C ARG A 120 2.58 -43.16 -8.58
N THR A 121 2.09 -43.29 -9.82
CA THR A 121 0.68 -43.03 -10.13
C THR A 121 0.23 -43.96 -11.24
N VAL A 122 -0.36 -45.10 -10.85
CA VAL A 122 -1.30 -45.84 -11.69
C VAL A 122 -2.55 -44.96 -11.79
N TYR A 123 -2.88 -44.50 -13.00
CA TYR A 123 -4.09 -43.72 -13.26
C TYR A 123 -5.32 -44.63 -13.14
N ALA A 124 -6.06 -44.52 -12.04
CA ALA A 124 -7.42 -45.05 -11.95
C ALA A 124 -8.38 -44.11 -12.70
N HIS A 125 -8.77 -44.49 -13.92
CA HIS A 125 -9.81 -43.81 -14.70
C HIS A 125 -11.20 -44.06 -14.06
N GLY A 126 -11.63 -43.15 -13.18
CA GLY A 126 -13.01 -43.06 -12.74
C GLY A 126 -13.86 -42.28 -13.77
N GLN A 127 -14.61 -42.99 -14.60
CA GLN A 127 -15.57 -42.41 -15.53
C GLN A 127 -16.69 -41.65 -14.77
N LYS A 128 -16.77 -40.33 -14.95
CA LYS A 128 -17.95 -39.55 -14.53
C LYS A 128 -19.09 -39.79 -15.52
N ARG A 129 -20.12 -40.54 -15.09
CA ARG A 129 -21.38 -40.71 -15.83
C ARG A 129 -22.11 -39.35 -15.93
N ARG A 130 -22.45 -38.91 -17.14
CA ARG A 130 -23.36 -37.77 -17.38
C ARG A 130 -24.80 -38.15 -16.99
N PRO A 131 -25.56 -37.28 -16.30
CA PRO A 131 -26.98 -37.52 -16.11
C PRO A 131 -27.76 -37.24 -17.40
N THR A 132 -28.51 -38.23 -17.88
CA THR A 132 -29.48 -38.08 -18.98
C THR A 132 -30.81 -37.55 -18.42
N LEU A 133 -31.29 -36.42 -18.94
CA LEU A 133 -32.63 -35.90 -18.66
C LEU A 133 -33.69 -36.71 -19.44
N PRO A 134 -34.89 -36.94 -18.86
CA PRO A 134 -35.96 -37.66 -19.53
C PRO A 134 -36.57 -36.83 -20.66
N ARG A 135 -36.75 -37.46 -21.83
CA ARG A 135 -37.41 -36.90 -23.00
C ARG A 135 -38.93 -36.91 -22.75
N LYS A 136 -39.59 -35.76 -22.81
CA LYS A 136 -41.07 -35.68 -22.81
C LYS A 136 -41.60 -36.19 -24.16
N GLN A 137 -42.73 -36.90 -24.08
CA GLN A 137 -43.49 -37.50 -25.18
C GLN A 137 -43.97 -36.46 -26.20
#